data_AF-A0A977QTH6-F1
#
_entry.id   AF-A0A977QTH6-F1
#
_cell.length_a   1.000
_cell.length_b   1.000
_cell.length_c   1.000
_cell.angle_alpha   90.00
_cell.angle_beta   90.00
_cell.angle_gamma   90.00
#
_symmetry.space_group_name_H-M   'P 1'
#
loop_
_entity.id
_entity.type
_entity.pdbx_description
1 polymer ?
#
loop_
_entity_poly.entity_id
_entity_poly.type
_entity_poly.pdbx_seq_one_letter_code
_entity_poly.pdbx_strand_id
1 'polypeptide(L)' 'NEPFFKHRCRYCGKVFGSDSALQIHIRSHTGERPFKCNVCGSRFTTKGNLKVHFQ' A
#
# COMPACT_ATOMS: atom_id res chain seq x y z
N ASN A 1 7.76 22.42 -16.61
CA ASN A 1 6.43 21.94 -16.21
C ASN A 1 6.43 20.42 -16.39
N GLU A 2 6.90 19.70 -15.38
CA GLU A 2 7.14 18.25 -15.46
C GLU A 2 5.80 17.50 -15.48
N PRO A 3 5.59 16.52 -16.37
CA PRO A 3 4.37 15.73 -16.39
C PRO A 3 4.32 14.88 -15.12
N PHE A 4 3.46 15.26 -14.18
CA PHE A 4 3.06 14.42 -13.07
C PHE A 4 2.40 13.17 -13.66
N PHE A 5 3.19 12.13 -13.90
CA PHE A 5 2.67 10.79 -14.11
C PHE A 5 1.91 10.43 -12.83
N LYS A 6 0.59 10.66 -12.85
CA LYS A 6 -0.32 10.66 -11.69
C LYS A 6 -0.28 9.37 -10.87
N HIS A 7 0.30 8.30 -11.43
CA HIS A 7 0.40 6.98 -10.82
C HIS A 7 1.84 6.44 -10.78
N ARG A 8 2.84 7.33 -10.81
CA ARG A 8 4.27 6.98 -10.68
C ARG A 8 4.69 6.97 -9.22
N CYS A 9 5.37 5.91 -8.79
CA CYS A 9 6.02 5.83 -7.50
C CYS A 9 7.22 6.78 -7.42
N ARG A 10 7.23 7.64 -6.40
CA ARG A 10 8.32 8.58 -6.16
C ARG A 10 9.62 7.93 -5.68
N TYR A 11 9.57 6.70 -5.14
CA TYR A 11 10.75 6.02 -4.58
C TYR A 11 11.49 5.16 -5.60
N CYS A 12 10.75 4.53 -6.53
CA CYS A 12 11.34 3.58 -7.49
C CYS A 12 10.90 3.81 -8.94
N GLY A 13 10.11 4.85 -9.21
CA GLY A 13 9.70 5.22 -10.57
C GLY A 13 8.67 4.29 -11.24
N LYS A 14 8.24 3.20 -10.58
CA LYS A 14 7.22 2.28 -11.11
C LYS A 14 5.90 2.99 -11.35
N VAL A 15 5.22 2.65 -12.45
CA VAL A 15 3.92 3.23 -12.82
C VAL A 15 2.81 2.22 -12.56
N PHE A 16 1.70 2.68 -12.00
CA PHE A 16 0.53 1.88 -11.68
C PHE A 16 -0.69 2.31 -12.51
N GLY A 17 -1.67 1.42 -12.69
CA GLY A 17 -2.91 1.72 -13.40
C GLY A 17 -3.94 2.50 -12.58
N SER A 18 -3.71 2.70 -11.27
CA SER A 18 -4.61 3.44 -10.39
C SER A 18 -3.86 4.04 -9.20
N ASP A 19 -4.45 5.09 -8.60
CA ASP A 19 -3.91 5.71 -7.38
C ASP A 19 -3.92 4.72 -6.21
N SER A 20 -5.00 3.96 -6.03
CA SER A 20 -5.09 2.95 -4.97
C SER A 20 -3.95 1.93 -5.02
N ALA A 21 -3.58 1.46 -6.22
CA ALA A 21 -2.46 0.54 -6.40
C ALA A 21 -1.11 1.23 -6.08
N LEU A 22 -0.94 2.49 -6.50
CA LEU A 22 0.23 3.28 -6.14
C LEU A 22 0.33 3.49 -4.61
N GLN A 23 -0.75 3.86 -3.93
CA GLN A 23 -0.74 4.10 -2.48
C GLN A 23 -0.42 2.81 -1.70
N ILE A 24 -1.00 1.67 -2.10
CA ILE A 24 -0.66 0.37 -1.50
C ILE A 24 0.81 0.03 -1.72
N HIS A 25 1.35 0.31 -2.92
CA HIS A 25 2.76 0.11 -3.19
C HIS A 25 3.66 1.05 -2.37
N ILE A 26 3.29 2.31 -2.18
CA ILE A 26 4.06 3.27 -1.36
C ILE A 26 4.26 2.73 0.07
N ARG A 27 3.28 2.01 0.63
CA ARG A 27 3.40 1.36 1.94
C ARG A 27 4.53 0.32 2.01
N SER A 28 4.96 -0.26 0.90
CA SER A 28 6.13 -1.16 0.90
C SER A 28 7.46 -0.40 1.07
N HIS A 29 7.50 0.88 0.73
CA HIS A 29 8.67 1.73 0.95
C HIS A 29 8.69 2.33 2.35
N THR A 30 7.53 2.77 2.85
CA THR A 30 7.45 3.42 4.18
C THR A 30 7.34 2.42 5.34
N GLY A 31 7.00 1.16 5.05
CA GLY A 31 6.68 0.16 6.07
C GLY A 31 5.34 0.40 6.76
N GLU A 32 4.52 1.33 6.27
CA GLU A 32 3.23 1.64 6.88
C GLU A 32 2.28 0.44 6.80
N ARG A 33 1.81 0.00 7.96
CA ARG A 33 0.85 -1.09 8.09
C ARG A 33 -0.34 -0.60 8.94
N PRO A 34 -1.32 0.07 8.32
CA PRO A 34 -2.41 0.71 9.05
C PRO A 34 -3.43 -0.29 9.58
N PHE A 35 -3.50 -1.49 8.99
CA PHE A 35 -4.48 -2.50 9.38
C PHE A 35 -3.92 -3.40 10.47
N LYS A 36 -4.37 -3.24 11.71
CA LYS A 36 -3.97 -4.07 12.86
C LYS A 36 -5.01 -5.14 13.14
N CYS A 37 -4.57 -6.37 13.39
CA CYS A 37 -5.39 -7.41 13.99
C CYS A 37 -5.53 -7.14 15.48
N ASN A 38 -6.77 -7.01 15.96
CA ASN A 38 -7.05 -6.75 17.38
C ASN A 38 -6.88 -7.98 18.27
N VAL A 39 -6.73 -9.18 17.69
CA VAL A 39 -6.53 -10.42 18.43
C VAL A 39 -5.04 -10.68 18.66
N CYS A 40 -4.24 -10.75 17.60
CA CYS A 40 -2.81 -11.10 17.70
C CYS A 40 -1.86 -9.89 17.59
N GLY A 41 -2.38 -8.69 17.28
CA GLY A 41 -1.55 -7.48 17.12
C GLY A 41 -0.83 -7.36 15.77
N SER A 42 -0.89 -8.38 14.90
CA SER A 42 -0.27 -8.38 13.57
C SER A 42 -0.75 -7.21 12.73
N ARG A 43 0.17 -6.59 11.96
CA ARG A 43 -0.12 -5.43 11.11
C ARG A 43 0.03 -5.77 9.64
N PHE A 44 -0.91 -5.29 8.83
CA PHE A 44 -1.02 -5.56 7.40
C PHE A 44 -1.05 -4.26 6.59
N THR A 45 -0.56 -4.32 5.36
CA THR A 45 -0.54 -3.19 4.42
C THR A 45 -1.87 -2.96 3.72
N THR A 46 -2.73 -3.99 3.65
CA THR A 46 -4.06 -3.93 2.99
C THR A 46 -5.14 -4.58 3.85
N LYS A 47 -6.39 -4.12 3.67
CA LYS A 47 -7.58 -4.72 4.31
C LYS A 47 -7.82 -6.15 3.83
N GLY A 48 -7.53 -6.46 2.56
CA GLY A 48 -7.64 -7.81 2.01
C GLY A 48 -6.77 -8.82 2.74
N ASN A 49 -5.51 -8.45 3.01
CA ASN A 49 -4.59 -9.31 3.77
C ASN A 49 -5.06 -9.53 5.21
N LEU A 50 -5.59 -8.50 5.87
CA LEU A 50 -6.22 -8.65 7.19
C LEU A 50 -7.45 -9.56 7.13
N LYS A 51 -8.28 -9.45 6.09
CA LYS A 51 -9.47 -10.31 5.92
C LYS A 51 -9.09 -11.78 5.71
N VAL A 52 -8.05 -12.06 4.92
CA VAL A 52 -7.54 -13.42 4.73
C VAL A 52 -6.93 -13.96 6.01
N HIS A 53 -6.33 -13.11 6.85
CA HIS A 53 -5.84 -13.52 8.17
C HIS A 53 -6.95 -13.99 9.14
N PHE A 54 -8.19 -13.55 8.94
CA PHE A 54 -9.36 -13.95 9.75
C PHE A 54 -10.19 -15.07 9.14
N GLN A 55 -9.86 -15.52 7.94
CA GLN A 55 -10.47 -16.71 7.32
C GLN A 55 -9.74 -17.95 7.81
#